data_AF-A0A4S2GZH8-F1
#
_entry.id   AF-A0A4S2GZH8-F1
#
_cell.length_a   1.000
_cell.length_b   1.000
_cell.length_c   1.000
_cell.angle_alpha   90.00
_cell.angle_beta   90.00
_cell.angle_gamma   90.00
#
_symmetry.space_group_name_H-M   'P 1'
#
loop_
_entity.id
_entity.type
_entity.pdbx_description
1 polymer ?
#
loop_
_entity_poly.entity_id
_entity_poly.type
_entity_poly.pdbx_seq_one_letter_code
_entity_poly.pdbx_strand_id
1 'polypeptide(L)'
;MQTEFLFNINDTFALLKDPLQFIVAKPRTGRKASWILVSFIREGRESLLRDLRRRGILPTPEALDRIERDVPSRSELLVGSKDRQPLPSRRPIEAWASAVRMSA
;
A
#
# COMPACT_ATOMS: atom_id res chain seq x y z
N MET A 1 6.23 15.19 0.42
CA MET A 1 5.79 13.77 0.49
C MET A 1 7.03 12.93 0.32
N GLN A 2 7.39 12.09 1.30
CA GLN A 2 8.63 11.31 1.25
C GLN A 2 8.39 10.01 0.47
N THR A 3 9.18 9.79 -0.57
CA THR A 3 9.15 8.58 -1.39
C THR A 3 10.28 7.66 -0.96
N GLU A 4 9.96 6.41 -0.66
CA GLU A 4 10.89 5.37 -0.23
C GLU A 4 11.29 4.51 -1.43
N PHE A 5 12.59 4.23 -1.58
CA PHE A 5 13.07 3.24 -2.53
C PHE A 5 12.89 1.83 -1.96
N LEU A 6 12.30 0.91 -2.72
CA LEU A 6 12.15 -0.48 -2.30
C LEU A 6 13.23 -1.38 -2.92
N PHE A 7 13.29 -1.41 -4.26
CA PHE A 7 14.24 -2.23 -5.02
C PHE A 7 14.28 -1.85 -6.49
N ASN A 8 15.33 -2.31 -7.19
CA ASN A 8 15.39 -2.27 -8.65
C ASN A 8 14.54 -3.39 -9.23
N ILE A 9 13.67 -3.05 -10.19
CA ILE A 9 12.91 -4.01 -10.99
C ILE A 9 13.85 -4.70 -11.99
N ASN A 10 14.70 -3.90 -12.63
CA ASN A 10 15.81 -4.31 -13.49
C ASN A 10 16.86 -3.18 -13.55
N ASP A 11 17.82 -3.25 -14.47
CA ASP A 11 18.90 -2.24 -14.60
C ASP A 11 18.41 -0.82 -14.92
N THR A 12 17.18 -0.68 -15.42
CA THR A 12 16.61 0.60 -15.87
C THR A 12 15.52 1.13 -14.95
N PHE A 13 14.79 0.26 -14.26
CA PHE A 13 13.60 0.63 -13.50
C PHE A 13 13.73 0.21 -12.04
N ALA A 14 13.15 1.02 -11.16
CA ALA A 14 13.02 0.76 -9.75
C ALA A 14 11.56 0.87 -9.31
N LEU A 15 11.24 0.16 -8.24
CA LEU A 15 10.01 0.29 -7.51
C LEU A 15 10.25 1.19 -6.30
N LEU A 16 9.47 2.26 -6.22
CA LEU A 16 9.40 3.15 -5.08
C LEU A 16 8.02 3.02 -4.42
N LYS A 17 7.88 3.57 -3.22
CA LYS A 17 6.63 3.62 -2.47
C LYS A 17 6.45 4.99 -1.85
N ASP A 18 5.25 5.53 -1.96
CA ASP A 18 4.79 6.62 -1.09
C ASP A 18 3.67 6.11 -0.17
N PRO A 19 3.15 6.91 0.77
CA PRO A 19 2.09 6.47 1.67
C PRO A 19 0.78 6.01 1.00
N LEU A 20 0.57 6.33 -0.29
CA LEU A 20 -0.68 6.07 -1.01
C LEU A 20 -0.54 5.01 -2.10
N GLN A 21 0.65 4.82 -2.67
CA GLN A 21 0.82 4.00 -3.88
C GLN A 21 2.26 3.52 -4.09
N PHE A 22 2.39 2.50 -4.93
CA PHE A 22 3.66 2.08 -5.51
C PHE A 22 3.95 2.90 -6.76
N ILE A 23 5.23 3.19 -7.01
CA ILE A 23 5.66 4.04 -8.10
C ILE A 23 6.75 3.33 -8.88
N VAL A 24 6.51 3.07 -10.16
CA VAL A 24 7.56 2.64 -11.09
C VAL A 24 8.34 3.88 -11.49
N ALA A 25 9.65 3.87 -11.32
CA ALA A 25 10.51 5.00 -11.65
C ALA A 25 11.76 4.52 -12.39
N LYS A 26 12.42 5.45 -13.09
CA LYS A 26 13.77 5.23 -13.64
C LYS A 26 14.74 6.23 -13.00
N PRO A 27 16.00 5.85 -12.76
CA PRO A 27 17.00 6.79 -12.27
C PRO A 27 17.22 7.86 -13.34
N ARG A 28 17.28 9.12 -12.92
CA ARG A 28 17.66 10.23 -13.80
C ARG A 28 19.17 10.21 -13.96
N THR A 29 19.65 10.17 -15.19
CA THR A 29 21.07 10.34 -15.50
C THR A 29 21.48 11.79 -15.20
N GLY A 30 22.39 11.99 -14.26
CA GLY A 30 22.87 13.32 -13.87
C GLY A 30 23.66 13.32 -12.56
N ARG A 31 24.15 14.51 -12.16
CA ARG A 31 24.97 14.70 -10.95
C ARG A 31 24.23 14.47 -9.63
N LYS A 32 22.89 14.43 -9.64
CA LYS A 32 22.06 14.23 -8.45
C LYS A 32 21.22 12.98 -8.61
N ALA A 33 21.28 12.09 -7.61
CA ALA A 33 20.37 10.95 -7.49
C ALA A 33 18.93 11.47 -7.45
N SER A 34 18.23 11.32 -8.56
CA SER A 34 16.84 11.74 -8.71
C SER A 34 16.10 10.74 -9.57
N TRP A 35 14.78 10.70 -9.43
CA TRP A 35 13.94 9.70 -10.07
C TRP A 35 13.02 10.36 -11.09
N ILE A 36 12.83 9.71 -12.23
CA ILE A 36 11.78 10.04 -13.18
C ILE A 36 10.64 9.06 -12.93
N LEU A 37 9.51 9.57 -12.45
CA LEU A 37 8.33 8.76 -12.11
C LEU A 37 7.59 8.37 -13.40
N VAL A 38 7.37 7.08 -13.60
CA VAL A 38 6.84 6.49 -14.84
C VAL A 38 5.40 6.04 -14.69
N SER A 39 5.03 5.49 -13.53
CA SER A 39 3.71 4.91 -13.29
C SER A 39 3.38 4.93 -11.79
N PHE A 40 2.10 5.08 -11.47
CA PHE A 40 1.58 5.10 -10.09
C PHE A 40 0.53 3.99 -9.96
N ILE A 41 0.70 3.09 -8.99
CA ILE A 41 -0.08 1.87 -8.83
C ILE A 41 -0.68 1.82 -7.41
N ARG A 42 -2.01 1.84 -7.31
CA ARG A 42 -2.74 1.83 -6.03
C ARG A 42 -3.38 0.50 -5.70
N GLU A 43 -3.66 -0.29 -6.73
CA GLU A 43 -4.52 -1.46 -6.67
C GLU A 43 -3.76 -2.75 -6.30
N GLY A 44 -2.48 -2.62 -5.96
CA GLY A 44 -1.65 -3.72 -5.46
C GLY A 44 -0.88 -4.47 -6.55
N ARG A 45 -0.43 -5.66 -6.18
CA ARG A 45 0.52 -6.49 -6.93
C ARG A 45 0.07 -6.82 -8.34
N GLU A 46 -1.17 -7.23 -8.53
CA GLU A 46 -1.68 -7.66 -9.84
C GLU A 46 -1.69 -6.51 -10.85
N SER A 47 -2.00 -5.30 -10.40
CA SER A 47 -1.97 -4.09 -11.23
C SER A 47 -0.55 -3.65 -11.55
N LEU A 48 0.39 -3.80 -10.62
CA LEU A 48 1.81 -3.56 -10.86
C LEU A 48 2.33 -4.49 -11.97
N LEU A 49 2.15 -5.81 -11.81
CA LEU A 49 2.61 -6.79 -12.80
C LEU A 49 1.98 -6.57 -14.18
N ARG A 50 0.69 -6.20 -14.22
CA ARG A 50 0.00 -5.85 -15.47
C ARG A 50 0.60 -4.61 -16.13
N ASP A 51 0.92 -3.57 -15.36
CA ASP A 51 1.52 -2.35 -15.90
C ASP A 51 2.94 -2.60 -16.42
N LEU A 52 3.75 -3.38 -15.70
CA LEU A 52 5.08 -3.79 -16.15
C LEU A 52 5.01 -4.55 -17.48
N ARG A 53 4.12 -5.54 -17.58
CA ARG A 53 3.91 -6.31 -18.82
C ARG A 53 3.45 -5.40 -19.97
N ARG A 54 2.49 -4.50 -19.73
CA ARG A 54 1.98 -3.56 -20.74
C ARG A 54 3.07 -2.65 -21.29
N ARG A 55 4.04 -2.28 -20.45
CA ARG A 55 5.16 -1.39 -20.81
C ARG A 55 6.39 -2.13 -21.33
N GLY A 56 6.37 -3.46 -21.40
CA GLY A 56 7.53 -4.26 -21.77
C GLY A 56 8.67 -4.21 -20.76
N ILE A 57 8.36 -3.89 -19.50
CA ILE A 57 9.36 -3.88 -18.41
C ILE A 57 9.42 -5.30 -17.86
N LEU A 58 10.54 -5.97 -18.09
CA LEU A 58 10.80 -7.31 -17.57
C LEU A 58 11.49 -7.19 -16.21
N PRO A 59 10.87 -7.66 -15.10
CA PRO A 59 11.54 -7.78 -13.82
C PRO A 59 12.64 -8.84 -13.89
N THR A 60 13.71 -8.61 -13.13
CA THR A 60 14.64 -9.68 -12.75
C THR A 60 13.92 -10.75 -11.92
N PRO A 61 14.39 -12.00 -11.90
CA PRO A 61 13.82 -13.04 -11.03
C PRO A 61 13.76 -12.59 -9.56
N GLU A 62 14.82 -11.95 -9.07
CA GLU A 62 14.91 -11.46 -7.70
C GLU A 62 13.88 -10.34 -7.44
N ALA A 63 13.67 -9.45 -8.41
CA ALA A 63 12.63 -8.42 -8.30
C ALA A 63 11.23 -9.02 -8.32
N LEU A 64 11.00 -10.09 -9.10
CA LEU A 64 9.71 -10.78 -9.13
C LEU A 64 9.39 -11.40 -7.77
N ASP A 65 10.35 -12.11 -7.17
CA ASP A 65 10.22 -12.69 -5.83
C ASP A 65 9.91 -11.62 -4.78
N ARG A 66 10.57 -10.46 -4.88
CA ARG A 66 10.30 -9.32 -4.01
C ARG A 66 8.93 -8.70 -4.24
N ILE A 67 8.45 -8.62 -5.48
CA ILE A 67 7.09 -8.17 -5.78
C ILE A 67 6.07 -9.11 -5.14
N GLU A 68 6.28 -10.42 -5.25
CA GLU A 68 5.36 -11.41 -4.71
C GLU A 68 5.27 -11.37 -3.18
N ARG A 69 6.39 -11.12 -2.51
CA ARG A 69 6.47 -11.06 -1.04
C ARG A 69 6.10 -9.69 -0.45
N ASP A 70 6.59 -8.61 -1.04
CA ASP A 70 6.59 -7.28 -0.42
C ASP A 70 5.42 -6.39 -0.89
N VAL A 71 4.80 -6.70 -2.04
CA VAL A 71 3.68 -5.92 -2.59
C VAL A 71 2.36 -6.64 -2.28
N PRO A 72 1.43 -6.01 -1.55
CA PRO A 72 0.15 -6.62 -1.23
C PRO A 72 -0.69 -6.79 -2.49
N SER A 73 -1.39 -7.91 -2.57
CA SER A 73 -2.47 -8.15 -3.51
C SER A 73 -3.64 -7.18 -3.27
N ARG A 74 -4.51 -7.06 -4.27
CA ARG A 74 -5.73 -6.26 -4.15
C ARG A 74 -6.59 -6.67 -2.94
N SER A 75 -6.68 -7.96 -2.64
CA SER A 75 -7.48 -8.46 -1.51
C SER A 75 -6.89 -8.04 -0.16
N GLU A 76 -5.56 -8.08 0.00
CA GLU A 76 -4.88 -7.67 1.24
C GLU A 76 -5.05 -6.17 1.52
N LEU A 77 -5.04 -5.34 0.48
CA LEU A 77 -5.33 -3.90 0.59
C LEU A 77 -6.76 -3.61 1.09
N LEU A 78 -7.73 -4.44 0.68
CA LEU A 78 -9.12 -4.30 1.11
C LEU A 78 -9.35 -4.82 2.54
N VAL A 79 -8.63 -5.88 2.94
CA VAL A 79 -8.73 -6.47 4.29
C VAL A 79 -8.07 -5.58 5.34
N GLY A 80 -6.94 -4.92 5.02
CA GLY A 80 -6.30 -3.93 5.92
C GLY A 80 -7.17 -2.70 6.24
N SER A 81 -8.33 -2.55 5.59
CA SER A 81 -9.34 -1.52 5.91
C SER A 81 -10.39 -1.98 6.92
N LYS A 82 -10.47 -3.28 7.27
CA LYS A 82 -11.45 -3.86 8.19
C LYS A 82 -11.02 -3.82 9.66
N ASP A 83 -9.73 -3.68 9.96
CA ASP A 83 -9.21 -3.52 11.32
C ASP A 83 -9.23 -2.07 11.82
N ARG A 84 -9.93 -1.16 11.13
CA ARG A 84 -10.45 0.03 11.81
C ARG A 84 -11.60 -0.45 12.68
N GLN A 85 -11.33 -0.53 13.98
CA GLN A 85 -12.33 -0.73 15.03
C GLN A 85 -13.67 -0.13 14.60
N PRO A 86 -14.79 -0.88 14.66
CA PRO A 86 -16.08 -0.23 14.56
C PRO A 86 -16.11 0.86 15.63
N LEU A 87 -16.39 2.11 15.22
CA LEU A 87 -16.73 3.18 16.16
C LEU A 87 -17.73 2.58 17.15
N PRO A 88 -17.54 2.74 18.48
CA PRO A 88 -18.46 2.18 19.45
C PRO A 88 -19.85 2.64 19.08
N SER A 89 -20.70 1.67 18.72
CA SER A 89 -22.09 1.89 18.36
C SER A 89 -22.70 2.84 19.36
N ARG A 90 -23.20 3.98 18.89
CA ARG A 90 -24.03 4.87 19.72
C ARG A 90 -25.11 4.00 20.34
N ARG A 91 -25.02 3.75 21.65
CA ARG A 91 -26.08 3.10 22.40
C ARG A 91 -27.36 3.92 22.17
N PRO A 92 -28.50 3.32 21.83
CA PRO A 92 -29.76 4.02 21.98
C PRO A 92 -29.89 4.40 23.46
N ILE A 93 -30.25 5.66 23.69
CA ILE A 93 -30.54 6.23 24.99
C ILE A 93 -31.83 5.57 25.46
N GLU A 94 -31.74 4.46 26.18
CA GLU A 94 -32.86 3.90 26.95
C GLU A 94 -32.33 2.78 27.85
N ALA A 95 -32.05 3.14 29.11
CA ALA A 95 -32.01 2.29 30.32
C ALA A 95 -31.05 2.91 31.36
N TRP A 96 -31.30 4.17 31.75
CA TRP A 96 -30.90 4.67 33.06
C TRP A 96 -32.11 4.59 34.00
N ALA A 97 -32.54 3.36 34.29
CA ALA A 97 -33.54 3.09 35.30
C ALA A 97 -33.28 1.71 35.88
N SER A 98 -32.54 1.68 37.00
CA SER A 98 -32.53 0.65 38.06
C SER A 98 -31.12 0.32 38.54
N ALA A 99 -30.50 1.25 39.26
CA ALA A 99 -29.44 0.93 40.21
C ALA A 99 -29.37 1.99 41.33
N VAL A 100 -30.51 2.28 41.98
CA VAL A 100 -30.52 2.89 43.31
C VAL A 100 -31.56 2.17 44.15
N ARG A 101 -31.12 1.12 44.85
CA ARG A 101 -31.61 0.73 46.17
C ARG A 101 -30.79 -0.45 46.69
N MET A 102 -29.77 -0.15 47.48
CA MET A 102 -29.47 -0.88 48.71
C MET A 102 -28.82 0.08 49.71
N SER A 103 -29.21 -0.09 50.98
CA SER A 103 -28.56 0.37 52.20
C SER A 103 -29.00 1.72 52.78
N ALA A 104 -30.08 1.67 53.56
CA ALA A 104 -30.05 2.04 54.98
C ALA A 104 -31.18 1.28 55.70
#